data_AF-A0A4P5STX2-F1
#
_entry.id   AF-A0A4P5STX2-F1
#
_cell.length_a   1.000
_cell.length_b   1.000
_cell.length_c   1.000
_cell.angle_alpha   90.00
_cell.angle_beta   90.00
_cell.angle_gamma   90.00
#
_symmetry.space_group_name_H-M   'P 1'
#
loop_
_entity.id
_entity.type
_entity.pdbx_description
1 polymer ?
#
loop_
_entity_poly.entity_id
_entity_poly.type
_entity_poly.pdbx_seq_one_letter_code
_entity_poly.pdbx_strand_id
1 'polypeptide(L)'
;MTEDSSGGSYSARHFSYRIPIRMTAEERSVIGKSAYALNRSISRYLVELAIKGPTFVPEERARLRLLLSLFREAQSELQGLLRLSLFAEATQGKAEVCHRVHEAIRLLATLTEQLERRLHG
;
A
#
# COMPACT_ATOMS: atom_id res chain seq x y z
N MET A 1 -26.20 -16.97 -39.59
CA MET A 1 -27.23 -16.79 -38.55
C MET A 1 -27.26 -18.11 -37.79
N THR A 2 -26.81 -18.26 -36.55
CA THR A 2 -26.45 -17.32 -35.49
C THR A 2 -25.54 -18.06 -34.50
N GLU A 3 -24.41 -17.40 -34.20
CA GLU A 3 -23.75 -17.24 -32.91
C GLU A 3 -23.23 -18.47 -32.13
N ASP A 4 -21.91 -18.59 -32.22
CA ASP A 4 -20.99 -19.23 -31.29
C ASP A 4 -21.26 -18.82 -29.83
N SER A 5 -21.65 -19.79 -29.00
CA SER A 5 -21.57 -19.64 -27.55
C SER A 5 -20.23 -20.19 -27.05
N SER A 6 -19.20 -19.36 -27.09
CA SER A 6 -17.93 -19.58 -26.42
C SER A 6 -18.10 -19.52 -24.90
N GLY A 7 -18.55 -20.62 -24.30
CA GLY A 7 -18.57 -20.83 -22.86
C GLY A 7 -17.15 -20.97 -22.33
N GLY A 8 -16.57 -19.85 -21.90
CA GLY A 8 -15.24 -19.79 -21.27
C GLY A 8 -15.17 -20.71 -20.05
N SER A 9 -14.55 -21.88 -20.25
CA SER A 9 -14.12 -22.81 -19.22
C SER A 9 -13.11 -22.13 -18.29
N TYR A 10 -13.59 -21.56 -17.19
CA TYR A 10 -12.73 -21.25 -16.05
C TYR A 10 -12.33 -22.57 -15.40
N SER A 11 -11.29 -23.19 -15.96
CA SER A 11 -10.60 -24.34 -15.37
C SER A 11 -10.32 -24.03 -13.90
N ALA A 12 -11.04 -24.74 -13.02
CA ALA A 12 -10.71 -24.80 -11.60
C ALA A 12 -9.28 -25.30 -11.51
N ARG A 13 -8.33 -24.40 -11.26
CA ARG A 13 -6.94 -24.75 -10.99
C ARG A 13 -6.95 -25.64 -9.75
N HIS A 14 -6.98 -26.95 -9.96
CA HIS A 14 -6.89 -27.95 -8.92
C HIS A 14 -5.50 -27.82 -8.29
N PHE A 15 -5.44 -27.34 -7.04
CA PHE A 15 -4.22 -27.45 -6.26
C PHE A 15 -3.95 -28.94 -6.02
N SER A 16 -2.86 -29.45 -6.59
CA SER A 16 -2.48 -30.87 -6.54
C SER A 16 -2.06 -31.34 -5.15
N TYR A 17 -1.79 -30.40 -4.25
CA TYR A 17 -1.34 -30.66 -2.88
C TYR A 17 -2.23 -29.92 -1.87
N ARG A 18 -2.52 -30.59 -0.75
CA ARG A 18 -3.33 -30.05 0.34
C ARG A 18 -2.46 -29.87 1.58
N ILE A 19 -2.46 -28.68 2.15
CA ILE A 19 -1.80 -28.36 3.41
C ILE A 19 -2.86 -28.37 4.52
N PRO A 20 -2.82 -29.31 5.48
CA PRO A 20 -3.73 -29.27 6.61
C PRO A 20 -3.35 -28.11 7.55
N ILE A 21 -4.30 -27.22 7.81
CA ILE A 21 -4.14 -26.10 8.75
C ILE A 21 -5.00 -26.41 9.99
N ARG A 22 -4.35 -26.52 11.14
CA ARG A 22 -5.05 -26.64 12.43
C ARG A 22 -5.44 -25.24 12.89
N MET A 23 -6.71 -25.08 13.28
CA MET A 23 -7.26 -23.80 13.73
C MET A 23 -8.20 -24.02 14.90
N THR A 24 -8.21 -23.10 15.86
CA THR A 24 -9.24 -23.05 16.90
C THR A 24 -10.59 -22.58 16.32
N ALA A 25 -11.66 -22.66 17.11
CA ALA A 25 -12.98 -22.21 16.70
C ALA A 25 -13.00 -20.67 16.49
N GLU A 26 -12.28 -19.94 17.32
CA GLU A 26 -12.16 -18.47 17.27
C GLU A 26 -11.42 -18.04 15.99
N GLU A 27 -10.27 -18.67 15.70
CA GLU A 27 -9.49 -18.41 14.49
C GLU A 27 -10.33 -18.67 13.23
N ARG A 28 -11.08 -19.79 13.22
CA ARG A 28 -11.97 -20.13 12.11
C ARG A 28 -13.10 -19.10 11.94
N SER A 29 -13.63 -18.57 13.04
CA SER A 29 -14.65 -17.52 13.02
C SER A 29 -14.11 -16.22 12.44
N VAL A 30 -12.94 -15.77 12.89
CA VAL A 30 -12.29 -14.55 12.40
C VAL A 30 -11.98 -14.68 10.90
N ILE A 31 -11.32 -15.75 10.49
CA ILE A 31 -10.96 -15.98 9.08
C ILE A 31 -12.21 -16.17 8.21
N GLY A 32 -13.25 -16.84 8.72
CA GLY A 32 -14.52 -17.00 8.02
C GLY A 32 -15.19 -15.67 7.73
N LYS A 33 -15.22 -14.75 8.70
CA LYS A 33 -15.76 -13.39 8.53
C LYS A 33 -14.97 -12.59 7.49
N SER A 34 -13.64 -12.64 7.55
CA SER A 34 -12.77 -11.94 6.58
C SER A 34 -12.93 -12.49 5.16
N ALA A 35 -13.01 -13.81 5.00
CA ALA A 35 -13.25 -14.43 3.70
C ALA A 35 -14.63 -14.07 3.13
N TYR A 36 -15.66 -14.07 3.98
CA TYR A 36 -17.02 -13.68 3.61
C TYR A 36 -17.10 -12.22 3.14
N ALA A 37 -16.47 -11.29 3.87
CA ALA A 37 -16.43 -9.88 3.51
C ALA A 37 -15.84 -9.63 2.11
N LEU A 38 -14.98 -10.53 1.63
CA LEU A 38 -14.34 -10.46 0.31
C LEU A 38 -15.03 -11.33 -0.76
N ASN A 39 -16.17 -11.95 -0.45
CA ASN A 39 -16.83 -12.93 -1.31
C ASN A 39 -15.86 -14.04 -1.79
N ARG A 40 -15.16 -14.65 -0.82
CA ARG A 40 -14.20 -15.74 -1.04
C ARG A 40 -14.53 -16.93 -0.15
N SER A 41 -14.20 -18.14 -0.61
CA SER A 41 -14.14 -19.31 0.28
C SER A 41 -12.92 -19.19 1.20
N ILE A 42 -12.97 -19.82 2.39
CA ILE A 42 -11.85 -19.82 3.35
C ILE A 42 -10.55 -20.31 2.69
N SER A 43 -10.62 -21.40 1.92
CA SER A 43 -9.45 -21.93 1.20
C SER A 43 -8.87 -20.94 0.21
N ARG A 44 -9.72 -20.26 -0.56
CA ARG A 44 -9.26 -19.24 -1.53
C ARG A 44 -8.67 -18.03 -0.82
N TYR A 45 -9.27 -17.59 0.28
CA TYR A 45 -8.78 -16.48 1.09
C TYR A 45 -7.38 -16.78 1.67
N LEU A 46 -7.18 -17.97 2.25
CA LEU A 46 -5.89 -18.37 2.81
C LEU A 46 -4.79 -18.49 1.74
N VAL A 47 -5.13 -19.01 0.57
CA VAL A 47 -4.19 -19.05 -0.57
C VAL A 47 -3.85 -17.65 -1.06
N GLU A 48 -4.83 -16.75 -1.16
CA GLU A 48 -4.60 -15.36 -1.54
C GLU A 48 -3.70 -14.64 -0.52
N LEU A 49 -3.91 -14.84 0.79
CA LEU A 49 -3.03 -14.30 1.84
C LEU A 49 -1.60 -14.83 1.76
N ALA A 50 -1.45 -16.15 1.56
CA ALA A 50 -0.13 -16.78 1.51
C ALA A 50 0.68 -16.35 0.28
N ILE A 51 0.01 -16.08 -0.85
CA ILE A 51 0.67 -15.71 -2.12
C ILE A 51 0.88 -14.20 -2.21
N LYS A 52 -0.11 -13.39 -1.82
CA LYS A 52 -0.08 -11.92 -2.01
C LYS A 52 0.54 -11.18 -0.83
N GLY A 53 0.84 -11.85 0.28
CA GLY A 53 1.23 -11.20 1.53
C GLY A 53 0.03 -10.50 2.19
N PRO A 54 0.24 -9.77 3.30
CA PRO A 54 -0.83 -9.05 3.97
C PRO A 54 -1.37 -7.96 3.04
N THR A 55 -2.51 -8.22 2.40
CA THR A 55 -3.25 -7.19 1.69
C THR A 55 -3.76 -6.19 2.71
N PHE A 56 -3.31 -4.93 2.62
CA PHE A 56 -3.81 -3.86 3.47
C PHE A 56 -5.33 -3.84 3.45
N VAL A 57 -5.93 -3.85 4.65
CA VAL A 57 -7.37 -3.67 4.81
C VAL A 57 -7.75 -2.29 4.22
N PRO A 58 -8.96 -2.08 3.66
CA PRO A 58 -9.33 -0.79 3.07
C PRO A 58 -9.05 0.42 3.95
N GLU A 59 -9.23 0.29 5.26
CA GLU A 59 -8.91 1.31 6.25
C GLU A 59 -7.42 1.62 6.33
N GLU A 60 -6.56 0.59 6.37
CA GLU A 60 -5.10 0.76 6.35
C GLU A 60 -4.66 1.42 5.05
N ARG A 61 -5.28 1.04 3.92
CA ARG A 61 -5.02 1.66 2.62
C ARG A 61 -5.41 3.14 2.59
N ALA A 62 -6.52 3.51 3.24
CA ALA A 62 -6.93 4.90 3.39
C ALA A 62 -5.94 5.70 4.25
N ARG A 63 -5.49 5.13 5.39
CA ARG A 63 -4.46 5.73 6.25
C ARG A 63 -3.14 5.92 5.51
N LEU A 64 -2.71 4.94 4.72
CA LEU A 64 -1.50 5.05 3.89
C LEU A 64 -1.64 6.11 2.81
N ARG A 65 -2.81 6.24 2.16
CA ARG A 65 -3.05 7.33 1.19
C ARG A 65 -3.02 8.71 1.84
N LEU A 66 -3.58 8.85 3.04
CA LEU A 66 -3.50 10.09 3.80
C LEU A 66 -2.04 10.42 4.17
N LEU A 67 -1.28 9.42 4.61
CA LEU A 67 0.14 9.63 4.90
C LEU A 67 0.92 10.07 3.65
N LEU A 68 0.59 9.49 2.49
CA LEU A 68 1.18 9.89 1.20
C LEU A 68 0.89 11.36 0.87
N SER A 69 -0.35 11.82 1.06
CA SER A 69 -0.70 13.21 0.78
C SER A 69 0.05 14.17 1.70
N LEU A 70 0.17 13.84 2.99
CA LEU A 70 0.91 14.64 3.97
C LEU A 70 2.40 14.76 3.61
N PHE A 71 3.04 13.67 3.14
CA PHE A 71 4.44 13.72 2.73
C PHE A 71 4.65 14.60 1.49
N ARG A 72 3.76 14.50 0.50
CA ARG A 72 3.80 15.35 -0.70
C ARG A 72 3.58 16.82 -0.38
N GLU A 73 2.65 17.11 0.53
CA GLU A 73 2.37 18.47 1.00
C GLU A 73 3.59 19.05 1.74
N ALA A 74 4.14 18.34 2.73
CA ALA A 74 5.34 18.76 3.45
C ALA A 74 6.54 18.97 2.50
N GLN A 75 6.72 18.10 1.50
CA GLN A 75 7.77 18.26 0.50
C GLN A 75 7.56 19.53 -0.34
N SER A 76 6.33 19.81 -0.76
CA SER A 76 5.97 21.02 -1.51
C SER A 76 6.21 22.29 -0.69
N GLU A 77 5.83 22.29 0.59
CA GLU A 77 6.05 23.42 1.49
C GLU A 77 7.53 23.70 1.71
N LEU A 78 8.34 22.66 1.98
CA LEU A 78 9.79 22.81 2.15
C LEU A 78 10.48 23.29 0.87
N GLN A 79 10.06 22.79 -0.29
CA GLN A 79 10.56 23.30 -1.58
C GLN A 79 10.12 24.75 -1.83
N GLY A 80 8.91 25.12 -1.39
CA GLY A 80 8.40 26.49 -1.43
C GLY A 80 9.25 27.43 -0.58
N LEU A 81 9.57 27.03 0.66
CA LEU A 81 10.42 27.78 1.57
C LEU A 81 11.79 28.09 0.96
N LEU A 82 12.42 27.11 0.30
CA LEU A 82 13.71 27.31 -0.38
C LEU A 82 13.67 28.34 -1.52
N ARG A 83 12.49 28.60 -2.10
CA ARG A 83 12.31 29.58 -3.18
C ARG A 83 12.03 30.98 -2.69
N LEU A 84 11.71 31.16 -1.41
CA LEU A 84 11.42 32.47 -0.84
C LEU A 84 12.73 33.26 -0.66
N SER A 85 12.78 34.48 -1.19
CA SER A 85 13.90 35.40 -1.01
C SER A 85 14.18 35.68 0.48
N LEU A 86 13.12 35.84 1.29
CA LEU A 86 13.22 36.01 2.73
C LEU A 86 13.92 34.84 3.44
N PHE A 87 13.74 33.62 2.94
CA PHE A 87 14.43 32.45 3.48
C PHE A 87 15.91 32.48 3.11
N ALA A 88 16.25 32.86 1.87
CA ALA A 88 17.63 32.99 1.41
C ALA A 88 18.40 34.08 2.19
N GLU A 89 17.75 35.20 2.47
CA GLU A 89 18.30 36.29 3.30
C GLU A 89 18.46 35.86 4.76
N ALA A 90 17.48 35.16 5.34
CA ALA A 90 17.55 34.69 6.73
C ALA A 90 18.57 33.57 6.96
N THR A 91 18.94 32.84 5.89
CA THR A 91 19.89 31.72 5.92
C THR A 91 21.27 32.09 5.38
N GLN A 92 21.51 33.34 5.00
CA GLN A 92 22.84 33.82 4.63
C GLN A 92 23.85 33.54 5.76
N GLY A 93 24.90 32.79 5.45
CA GLY A 93 25.90 32.34 6.42
C GLY A 93 25.52 31.11 7.26
N LYS A 94 24.31 30.56 7.11
CA LYS A 94 23.82 29.35 7.82
C LYS A 94 23.67 28.15 6.87
N ALA A 95 24.78 27.72 6.28
CA ALA A 95 24.80 26.61 5.32
C ALA A 95 24.18 25.31 5.88
N GLU A 96 24.32 25.04 7.18
CA GLU A 96 23.71 23.89 7.84
C GLU A 96 22.17 23.87 7.77
N VAL A 97 21.52 25.04 7.86
CA VAL A 97 20.05 25.12 7.83
C VAL A 97 19.54 24.77 6.44
N CYS A 98 20.17 25.33 5.39
CA CYS A 98 19.87 24.94 4.02
C CYS A 98 20.14 23.45 3.79
N HIS A 99 21.25 22.92 4.29
CA HIS A 99 21.57 21.50 4.16
C HIS A 99 20.51 20.59 4.80
N ARG A 100 20.07 20.90 6.04
CA ARG A 100 19.02 20.14 6.74
C ARG A 100 17.68 20.18 6.00
N VAL A 101 17.31 21.32 5.41
CA VAL A 101 16.08 21.42 4.61
C VAL A 101 16.16 20.56 3.35
N HIS A 102 17.29 20.58 2.65
CA HIS A 102 17.51 19.71 1.48
C HIS A 102 17.51 18.22 1.88
N GLU A 103 18.10 17.87 3.01
CA GLU A 103 18.10 16.52 3.54
C GLU A 103 16.67 16.06 3.90
N ALA A 104 15.88 16.91 4.56
CA ALA A 104 14.48 16.64 4.86
C ALA A 104 13.64 16.40 3.59
N ILE A 105 13.84 17.22 2.55
CA ILE A 105 13.19 17.03 1.25
C ILE A 105 13.59 15.68 0.63
N ARG A 106 14.88 15.32 0.68
CA ARG A 106 15.37 14.03 0.16
C ARG A 106 14.77 12.84 0.90
N LEU A 107 14.71 12.92 2.23
CA LEU A 107 14.12 11.87 3.07
C LEU A 107 12.63 11.72 2.80
N LEU A 108 11.87 12.81 2.71
CA LEU A 108 10.45 12.79 2.36
C LEU A 108 10.21 12.20 0.97
N ALA A 109 11.04 12.53 -0.02
CA ALA A 109 10.95 11.93 -1.36
C ALA A 109 11.16 10.40 -1.32
N THR A 110 12.16 9.94 -0.56
CA THR A 110 12.45 8.51 -0.40
C THR A 110 11.31 7.77 0.30
N LEU A 111 10.76 8.36 1.37
CA LEU A 111 9.62 7.79 2.10
C LEU A 111 8.36 7.74 1.23
N THR A 112 8.11 8.78 0.45
CA THR A 112 6.99 8.85 -0.51
C THR A 112 7.10 7.72 -1.53
N GLU A 113 8.27 7.51 -2.13
CA GLU A 113 8.49 6.45 -3.11
C GLU A 113 8.30 5.05 -2.49
N GLN A 114 8.83 4.81 -1.29
CA GLN A 114 8.64 3.54 -0.60
C GLN A 114 7.16 3.27 -0.28
N LEU A 115 6.43 4.30 0.14
CA LEU A 115 5.02 4.21 0.47
C LEU A 115 4.18 3.94 -0.79
N GLU A 116 4.50 4.59 -1.92
CA GLU A 116 3.86 4.34 -3.21
C GLU A 116 4.07 2.91 -3.68
N ARG A 117 5.29 2.39 -3.60
CA ARG A 117 5.58 0.98 -3.94
C ARG A 117 4.75 0.02 -3.09
N ARG A 118 4.55 0.31 -1.79
CA ARG A 118 3.69 -0.51 -0.91
C ARG A 118 2.19 -0.36 -1.17
N LEU A 119 1.74 0.76 -1.73
CA LEU A 119 0.33 1.00 -2.06
C LEU A 119 -0.11 0.36 -3.39
N HIS A 120 0.85 0.14 -4.30
CA HIS A 120 0.62 -0.33 -5.67
C HIS A 120 1.17 -1.74 -5.95
N GLY A 121 2.12 -2.24 -5.15
CA GLY A 121 2.56 -3.63 -5.14
C GLY A 121 1.59 -4.52 -4.38
#